data_AF-A0A2U0UNN9-F1
#
_entry.id   AF-A0A2U0UNN9-F1
#
_cell.length_a   1.000
_cell.length_b   1.000
_cell.length_c   1.000
_cell.angle_alpha   90.00
_cell.angle_beta   90.00
_cell.angle_gamma   90.00
#
_symmetry.space_group_name_H-M   'P 1'
#
loop_
_entity.id
_entity.type
_entity.pdbx_description
1 polymer ?
#
loop_
_entity_poly.entity_id
_entity_poly.type
_entity_poly.pdbx_seq_one_letter_code
_entity_poly.pdbx_strand_id
1 'polypeptide(L)'
;MNGKTHDTGYKAWIFLAFLTAIMLPCACTIDQSDTTVVTYSNMTYRGETVNGKREGLGALYAGDSLVYSGAWHNNMRHGKGWAIDSLGRKVDAIWDHDTIVTGTRHDSLGVYCGQFDHQLMAHGHGTYRDAEGGIFEGVWRHDKRNGFGFSSQRSLFRVGEWKNNVYKGERLSYSSDRIYGIDISKHQHVKKKKHYKIFWDKLRITHLGTLSKKSINDVVDYKISFIFIKSTEGTSVVNKFYKADYAAARAHGYPVGSYHFFSYHTSGSAQAATFLRHSYFKKGDLPPVLDLEPLPSHVKKMGGAHAMWRRVRAWLYAVERKTGMRPILYVSQMFVNKYLDEAPDIKSGYPVWIARYGEYKPDVKLWIWQLAPDGRVSGIHGDVDINIFNGYSNEFTQWLEKVRMK
;
A
#
# COMPACT_ATOMS: atom_id res chain seq x y z
N MET A 1 -64.55 7.26 16.78
CA MET A 1 -65.11 6.34 15.75
C MET A 1 -63.96 5.88 14.88
N ASN A 2 -63.33 4.76 15.24
CA ASN A 2 -63.61 3.38 14.77
C ASN A 2 -63.14 3.12 13.34
N GLY A 3 -62.22 2.14 13.21
CA GLY A 3 -61.79 1.52 11.96
C GLY A 3 -60.29 1.24 11.93
N LYS A 4 -59.77 0.43 12.87
CA LYS A 4 -59.33 -0.96 12.65
C LYS A 4 -58.18 -1.12 11.64
N THR A 5 -56.97 -1.24 12.19
CA THR A 5 -56.11 -2.45 12.19
C THR A 5 -55.39 -2.72 10.87
N HIS A 6 -54.06 -2.57 10.87
CA HIS A 6 -53.16 -3.67 10.54
C HIS A 6 -51.81 -3.46 11.22
N ASP A 7 -51.65 -4.24 12.29
CA ASP A 7 -50.44 -4.48 13.04
C ASP A 7 -49.54 -5.41 12.20
N THR A 8 -48.42 -4.90 11.68
CA THR A 8 -47.39 -5.72 11.03
C THR A 8 -46.32 -6.05 12.05
N GLY A 9 -46.64 -7.02 12.90
CA GLY A 9 -45.68 -7.68 13.78
C GLY A 9 -44.60 -8.38 12.95
N TYR A 10 -43.37 -7.84 13.01
CA TYR A 10 -42.19 -8.60 12.69
C TYR A 10 -42.02 -9.67 13.77
N LYS A 11 -42.59 -10.85 13.50
CA LYS A 11 -42.30 -12.08 14.23
C LYS A 11 -40.81 -12.35 14.08
N ALA A 12 -40.08 -12.15 15.17
CA ALA A 12 -38.74 -12.67 15.36
C ALA A 12 -38.83 -14.20 15.23
N TRP A 13 -38.44 -14.71 14.07
CA TRP A 13 -38.21 -16.14 13.89
C TRP A 13 -36.93 -16.50 14.64
N ILE A 14 -37.16 -17.00 15.85
CA ILE A 14 -36.26 -17.87 16.59
C ILE A 14 -35.87 -19.01 15.64
N PHE A 15 -34.66 -18.96 15.08
CA PHE A 15 -33.93 -20.16 14.67
C PHE A 15 -32.90 -20.47 15.76
N LEU A 16 -33.43 -20.90 16.90
CA LEU A 16 -32.70 -21.69 17.88
C LEU A 16 -32.68 -23.12 17.32
N ALA A 17 -31.83 -23.37 16.32
CA ALA A 17 -31.56 -24.74 15.90
C ALA A 17 -30.55 -25.33 16.89
N PHE A 18 -31.12 -26.01 17.88
CA PHE A 18 -30.44 -27.02 18.67
C PHE A 18 -29.59 -27.93 17.77
N LEU A 19 -28.28 -27.80 17.88
CA LEU A 19 -27.39 -28.94 17.80
C LEU A 19 -26.64 -29.00 19.13
N THR A 20 -27.40 -29.32 20.19
CA THR A 20 -26.87 -30.25 21.17
C THR A 20 -26.63 -31.54 20.40
N ALA A 21 -25.45 -31.64 19.76
CA ALA A 21 -24.90 -32.92 19.43
C ALA A 21 -24.88 -33.66 20.77
N ILE A 22 -25.77 -34.64 20.90
CA ILE A 22 -25.70 -35.64 21.93
C ILE A 22 -24.26 -36.15 21.82
N MET A 23 -23.40 -35.73 22.75
CA MET A 23 -22.14 -36.39 23.04
C MET A 23 -22.55 -37.76 23.56
N LEU A 24 -22.95 -38.64 22.64
CA LEU A 24 -22.73 -40.06 22.82
C LEU A 24 -21.22 -40.15 23.03
N PRO A 25 -20.74 -40.58 24.19
CA PRO A 25 -19.43 -41.16 24.20
C PRO A 25 -19.59 -42.43 23.37
N CYS A 26 -19.39 -42.33 22.05
CA CYS A 26 -18.60 -43.36 21.40
C CYS A 26 -17.21 -43.22 22.05
N ALA A 27 -17.12 -43.74 23.28
CA ALA A 27 -15.92 -44.36 23.72
C ALA A 27 -15.67 -45.45 22.67
N CYS A 28 -14.94 -45.10 21.61
CA CYS A 28 -13.98 -46.03 21.07
C CYS A 28 -13.07 -46.34 22.26
N THR A 29 -13.49 -47.28 23.09
CA THR A 29 -12.60 -48.08 23.89
C THR A 29 -11.72 -48.78 22.87
N ILE A 30 -10.61 -48.14 22.51
CA ILE A 30 -9.47 -48.85 21.94
C ILE A 30 -9.15 -49.89 23.01
N ASP A 31 -9.42 -51.15 22.71
CA ASP A 31 -9.01 -52.24 23.58
C ASP A 31 -7.48 -52.17 23.64
N GLN A 32 -6.90 -52.14 24.85
CA GLN A 32 -5.44 -51.98 25.00
C GLN A 32 -4.67 -53.12 24.31
N SER A 33 -5.36 -54.22 24.03
CA SER A 33 -4.89 -55.39 23.28
C SER A 33 -4.54 -55.13 21.81
N ASP A 34 -5.05 -54.06 21.18
CA ASP A 34 -4.84 -53.75 19.75
C ASP A 34 -3.79 -52.65 19.49
N THR A 35 -3.10 -52.18 20.54
CA THR A 35 -2.08 -51.13 20.41
C THR A 35 -0.67 -51.69 20.47
N THR A 36 0.19 -51.26 19.55
CA THR A 36 1.62 -51.61 19.52
C THR A 36 2.44 -50.45 20.07
N VAL A 37 3.48 -50.77 20.85
CA VAL A 37 4.51 -49.81 21.25
C VAL A 37 5.75 -50.03 20.37
N VAL A 38 6.17 -49.00 19.64
CA VAL A 38 7.36 -49.08 18.78
C VAL A 38 8.31 -47.93 19.11
N THR A 39 9.53 -48.26 19.53
CA THR A 39 10.56 -47.27 19.88
C THR A 39 11.55 -47.11 18.74
N TYR A 40 11.73 -45.88 18.28
CA TYR A 40 12.68 -45.49 17.25
C TYR A 40 13.62 -44.41 17.81
N SER A 41 14.86 -44.77 18.09
CA SER A 41 15.85 -43.85 18.69
C SER A 41 15.30 -43.22 19.99
N ASN A 42 15.11 -41.89 20.03
CA ASN A 42 14.59 -41.13 21.16
C ASN A 42 13.06 -40.91 21.13
N MET A 43 12.35 -41.54 20.19
CA MET A 43 10.91 -41.43 20.05
C MET A 43 10.20 -42.75 20.27
N THR A 44 9.04 -42.70 20.94
CA THR A 44 8.19 -43.86 21.20
C THR A 44 6.82 -43.65 20.56
N TYR A 45 6.41 -44.54 19.68
CA TYR A 45 5.06 -44.60 19.13
C TYR A 45 4.20 -45.56 19.94
N ARG A 46 2.94 -45.20 20.18
CA ARG A 46 1.91 -46.06 20.78
C ARG A 46 0.62 -45.95 19.96
N GLY A 47 0.19 -47.03 19.32
CA GLY A 47 -1.02 -47.01 18.49
C GLY A 47 -1.15 -48.22 17.58
N GLU A 48 -2.08 -48.15 16.64
CA GLU A 48 -2.36 -49.22 15.69
C GLU A 48 -1.20 -49.45 14.70
N THR A 49 -0.96 -50.70 14.33
CA THR A 49 0.00 -51.02 13.27
C THR A 49 -0.55 -52.05 12.29
N VAL A 50 -0.22 -51.90 11.00
CA VAL A 50 -0.54 -52.86 9.95
C VAL A 50 0.75 -53.22 9.24
N ASN A 51 1.10 -54.50 9.20
CA ASN A 51 2.35 -55.02 8.61
C ASN A 51 3.61 -54.31 9.14
N GLY A 52 3.65 -54.02 10.45
CA GLY A 52 4.78 -53.34 11.10
C GLY A 52 4.88 -51.84 10.81
N LYS A 53 3.91 -51.25 10.12
CA LYS A 53 3.83 -49.80 9.85
C LYS A 53 2.77 -49.15 10.73
N ARG A 54 3.04 -47.92 11.19
CA ARG A 54 2.07 -47.09 11.92
C ARG A 54 0.90 -46.78 11.00
N GLU A 55 -0.30 -47.08 11.48
CA GLU A 55 -1.57 -46.97 10.75
C GLU A 55 -2.65 -46.54 11.77
N GLY A 56 -3.83 -46.12 11.32
CA GLY A 56 -4.95 -45.86 12.22
C GLY A 56 -4.67 -44.76 13.24
N LEU A 57 -5.14 -44.89 14.48
CA LEU A 57 -4.89 -43.91 15.53
C LEU A 57 -3.61 -44.22 16.32
N GLY A 58 -2.84 -43.17 16.65
CA GLY A 58 -1.67 -43.35 17.49
C GLY A 58 -1.06 -42.06 18.02
N ALA A 59 -0.18 -42.22 19.01
CA ALA A 59 0.53 -41.17 19.71
C ALA A 59 2.04 -41.34 19.58
N LEU A 60 2.76 -40.22 19.43
CA LEU A 60 4.22 -40.17 19.38
C LEU A 60 4.75 -39.38 20.57
N TYR A 61 5.74 -39.95 21.24
CA TYR A 61 6.37 -39.39 22.43
C TYR A 61 7.85 -39.13 22.18
N ALA A 62 8.37 -38.02 22.70
CA ALA A 62 9.80 -37.76 22.84
C ALA A 62 10.16 -37.86 24.33
N GLY A 63 10.82 -38.95 24.72
CA GLY A 63 10.87 -39.35 26.14
C GLY A 63 9.44 -39.55 26.69
N ASP A 64 9.11 -38.87 27.78
CA ASP A 64 7.77 -38.90 28.38
C ASP A 64 6.81 -37.82 27.82
N SER A 65 7.29 -36.95 26.92
CA SER A 65 6.50 -35.85 26.37
C SER A 65 5.72 -36.30 25.15
N LEU A 66 4.38 -36.21 25.20
CA LEU A 66 3.51 -36.44 24.05
C LEU A 66 3.66 -35.29 23.03
N VAL A 67 4.24 -35.59 21.86
CA VAL A 67 4.54 -34.58 20.82
C VAL A 67 3.57 -34.62 19.65
N TYR A 68 2.85 -35.74 19.46
CA TYR A 68 1.78 -35.87 18.46
C TYR A 68 0.74 -36.89 18.89
N SER A 69 -0.53 -36.64 18.59
CA SER A 69 -1.60 -37.63 18.68
C SER A 69 -2.58 -37.42 17.53
N GLY A 70 -2.87 -38.48 16.77
CA GLY A 70 -3.75 -38.40 15.61
C GLY A 70 -3.69 -39.62 14.72
N ALA A 71 -4.18 -39.46 13.51
CA ALA A 71 -4.22 -40.52 12.52
C ALA A 71 -2.87 -40.72 11.80
N TRP A 72 -2.60 -41.96 11.44
CA TRP A 72 -1.41 -42.43 10.76
C TRP A 72 -1.80 -43.21 9.51
N HIS A 73 -1.01 -43.05 8.46
CA HIS A 73 -1.12 -43.88 7.27
C HIS A 73 0.28 -44.22 6.76
N ASN A 74 0.58 -45.52 6.64
CA ASN A 74 1.84 -46.00 6.08
C ASN A 74 3.09 -45.31 6.70
N ASN A 75 3.17 -45.27 8.04
CA ASN A 75 4.20 -44.60 8.83
C ASN A 75 4.21 -43.06 8.83
N MET A 76 3.28 -42.38 8.17
CA MET A 76 3.24 -40.91 8.13
C MET A 76 2.02 -40.39 8.89
N ARG A 77 2.13 -39.21 9.50
CA ARG A 77 0.97 -38.51 10.07
C ARG A 77 0.00 -38.15 8.94
N HIS A 78 -1.28 -38.44 9.15
CA HIS A 78 -2.32 -38.24 8.16
C HIS A 78 -3.65 -37.87 8.83
N GLY A 79 -4.56 -37.20 8.12
CA GLY A 79 -5.87 -36.85 8.65
C GLY A 79 -5.82 -35.90 9.85
N LYS A 80 -6.76 -36.05 10.79
CA LYS A 80 -6.84 -35.16 11.97
C LYS A 80 -5.86 -35.60 13.05
N GLY A 81 -5.20 -34.63 13.65
CA GLY A 81 -4.34 -34.85 14.82
C GLY A 81 -3.88 -33.54 15.42
N TRP A 82 -3.21 -33.61 16.56
CA TRP A 82 -2.55 -32.45 17.15
C TRP A 82 -1.08 -32.73 17.44
N ALA A 83 -0.27 -31.68 17.44
CA ALA A 83 1.15 -31.72 17.76
C ALA A 83 1.54 -30.57 18.71
N ILE A 84 2.73 -30.69 19.30
CA ILE A 84 3.35 -29.64 20.12
C ILE A 84 4.51 -29.03 19.35
N ASP A 85 4.55 -27.70 19.24
CA ASP A 85 5.69 -26.99 18.64
C ASP A 85 6.89 -26.87 19.59
N SER A 86 7.99 -26.29 19.11
CA SER A 86 9.22 -26.13 19.90
C SER A 86 9.08 -25.24 21.14
N LEU A 87 7.98 -24.48 21.26
CA LEU A 87 7.65 -23.63 22.41
C LEU A 87 6.63 -24.27 23.34
N GLY A 88 6.24 -25.53 23.10
CA GLY A 88 5.24 -26.22 23.92
C GLY A 88 3.79 -25.88 23.57
N ARG A 89 3.53 -25.17 22.46
CA ARG A 89 2.17 -24.77 22.07
C ARG A 89 1.50 -25.88 21.28
N LYS A 90 0.23 -26.12 21.58
CA LYS A 90 -0.59 -27.12 20.88
C LYS A 90 -1.06 -26.58 19.53
N VAL A 91 -0.89 -27.39 18.50
CA VAL A 91 -1.39 -27.17 17.14
C VAL A 91 -2.34 -28.29 16.77
N ASP A 92 -3.63 -27.98 16.65
CA ASP A 92 -4.65 -28.88 16.10
C ASP A 92 -4.63 -28.78 14.57
N ALA A 93 -4.37 -29.86 13.85
CA ALA A 93 -4.06 -29.81 12.41
C ALA A 93 -4.66 -30.95 11.58
N ILE A 94 -4.78 -30.68 10.29
CA ILE A 94 -5.01 -31.68 9.24
C ILE A 94 -3.66 -31.98 8.59
N TRP A 95 -3.30 -33.26 8.59
CA TRP A 95 -2.04 -33.81 8.12
C TRP A 95 -2.22 -34.55 6.80
N ASP A 96 -1.24 -34.43 5.93
CA ASP A 96 -1.10 -35.23 4.73
C ASP A 96 0.37 -35.57 4.53
N HIS A 97 0.74 -36.86 4.62
CA HIS A 97 2.11 -37.34 4.45
C HIS A 97 3.13 -36.54 5.28
N ASP A 98 2.91 -36.46 6.61
CA ASP A 98 3.74 -35.70 7.57
C ASP A 98 3.78 -34.17 7.37
N THR A 99 2.98 -33.63 6.44
CA THR A 99 2.86 -32.19 6.17
C THR A 99 1.54 -31.66 6.72
N ILE A 100 1.56 -30.50 7.37
CA ILE A 100 0.32 -29.83 7.77
C ILE A 100 -0.30 -29.15 6.56
N VAL A 101 -1.52 -29.55 6.22
CA VAL A 101 -2.34 -28.87 5.21
C VAL A 101 -2.88 -27.56 5.78
N THR A 102 -3.42 -27.62 7.00
CA THR A 102 -3.88 -26.46 7.78
C THR A 102 -3.95 -26.84 9.26
N GLY A 103 -3.83 -25.85 10.15
CA GLY A 103 -4.05 -26.06 11.58
C GLY A 103 -4.43 -24.79 12.33
N THR A 104 -4.71 -24.98 13.61
CA THR A 104 -5.05 -23.94 14.58
C THR A 104 -4.09 -24.04 15.76
N ARG A 105 -3.44 -22.93 16.11
CA ARG A 105 -2.60 -22.79 17.29
C ARG A 105 -3.19 -21.74 18.22
N HIS A 106 -3.39 -22.12 19.47
CA HIS A 106 -3.84 -21.24 20.55
C HIS A 106 -2.65 -20.95 21.49
N ASP A 107 -2.41 -19.68 21.81
CA ASP A 107 -1.50 -19.28 22.87
C ASP A 107 -2.03 -18.06 23.64
N SER A 108 -1.25 -17.57 24.62
CA SER A 108 -1.64 -16.44 25.46
C SER A 108 -1.75 -15.11 24.70
N LEU A 109 -1.19 -15.03 23.49
CA LEU A 109 -1.21 -13.83 22.67
C LEU A 109 -2.39 -13.82 21.70
N GLY A 110 -2.87 -14.99 21.29
CA GLY A 110 -4.00 -15.11 20.38
C GLY A 110 -4.21 -16.48 19.75
N VAL A 111 -4.94 -16.48 18.63
CA VAL A 111 -5.26 -17.68 17.86
C VAL A 111 -4.77 -17.50 16.43
N TYR A 112 -3.93 -18.43 15.97
CA TYR A 112 -3.51 -18.53 14.57
C TYR A 112 -4.20 -19.71 13.88
N CYS A 113 -4.78 -19.49 12.71
CA CYS A 113 -5.34 -20.52 11.84
C CYS A 113 -4.71 -20.41 10.46
N GLY A 114 -4.07 -21.47 9.95
CA GLY A 114 -3.46 -21.41 8.63
C GLY A 114 -2.45 -22.52 8.38
N GLN A 115 -1.49 -22.21 7.51
CA GLN A 115 -0.42 -23.12 7.14
C GLN A 115 0.75 -23.06 8.14
N PHE A 116 1.50 -24.16 8.23
CA PHE A 116 2.66 -24.30 9.10
C PHE A 116 3.82 -24.92 8.33
N ASP A 117 5.04 -24.66 8.77
CA ASP A 117 6.22 -25.39 8.30
C ASP A 117 6.45 -26.68 9.13
N HIS A 118 7.52 -27.41 8.79
CA HIS A 118 7.89 -28.66 9.45
C HIS A 118 8.29 -28.49 10.93
N GLN A 119 8.59 -27.27 11.38
CA GLN A 119 8.81 -26.94 12.79
C GLN A 119 7.53 -26.50 13.52
N LEU A 120 6.37 -26.56 12.86
CA LEU A 120 5.10 -26.11 13.41
C LEU A 120 5.09 -24.60 13.70
N MET A 121 5.90 -23.82 12.97
CA MET A 121 5.79 -22.37 12.95
C MET A 121 4.81 -21.95 11.85
N ALA A 122 4.08 -20.86 12.08
CA ALA A 122 3.19 -20.27 11.09
C ALA A 122 4.01 -19.88 9.84
N HIS A 123 3.60 -20.42 8.70
CA HIS A 123 4.31 -20.29 7.42
C HIS A 123 3.32 -20.46 6.27
N GLY A 124 3.41 -19.66 5.21
CA GLY A 124 2.42 -19.66 4.12
C GLY A 124 1.29 -18.68 4.40
N HIS A 125 0.04 -19.00 4.09
CA HIS A 125 -1.11 -18.12 4.35
C HIS A 125 -1.82 -18.50 5.65
N GLY A 126 -2.28 -17.49 6.39
CA GLY A 126 -3.07 -17.72 7.60
C GLY A 126 -3.64 -16.45 8.23
N THR A 127 -4.55 -16.67 9.16
CA THR A 127 -5.26 -15.64 9.94
C THR A 127 -4.82 -15.72 11.39
N TYR A 128 -4.54 -14.57 12.00
CA TYR A 128 -4.25 -14.43 13.42
C TYR A 128 -5.22 -13.44 14.05
N ARG A 129 -5.76 -13.79 15.21
CA ARG A 129 -6.57 -12.91 16.05
C ARG A 129 -5.87 -12.73 17.38
N ASP A 130 -5.51 -11.49 17.74
CA ASP A 130 -4.95 -11.17 19.05
C ASP A 130 -6.04 -11.14 20.14
N ALA A 131 -5.61 -11.11 21.41
CA ALA A 131 -6.49 -11.09 22.57
C ALA A 131 -7.40 -9.85 22.62
N GLU A 132 -7.00 -8.74 22.02
CA GLU A 132 -7.80 -7.51 21.91
C GLU A 132 -8.75 -7.49 20.69
N GLY A 133 -8.82 -8.58 19.93
CA GLY A 133 -9.71 -8.73 18.78
C GLY A 133 -9.19 -8.16 17.46
N GLY A 134 -7.96 -7.64 17.44
CA GLY A 134 -7.24 -7.28 16.22
C GLY A 134 -6.97 -8.51 15.35
N ILE A 135 -7.13 -8.35 14.04
CA ILE A 135 -6.96 -9.42 13.07
C ILE A 135 -5.77 -9.11 12.17
N PHE A 136 -4.99 -10.13 11.83
CA PHE A 136 -4.13 -10.15 10.66
C PHE A 136 -4.52 -11.33 9.77
N GLU A 137 -4.60 -11.10 8.47
CA GLU A 137 -4.77 -12.16 7.47
C GLU A 137 -3.75 -11.93 6.36
N GLY A 138 -2.97 -12.95 6.00
CA GLY A 138 -1.98 -12.80 4.95
C GLY A 138 -0.86 -13.82 5.05
N VAL A 139 0.29 -13.44 4.52
CA VAL A 139 1.45 -14.33 4.46
C VAL A 139 2.26 -14.33 5.77
N TRP A 140 2.76 -15.50 6.14
CA TRP A 140 3.55 -15.79 7.32
C TRP A 140 4.85 -16.46 6.93
N ARG A 141 5.92 -16.15 7.66
CA ARG A 141 7.20 -16.83 7.55
C ARG A 141 7.84 -16.94 8.92
N HIS A 142 7.96 -18.16 9.43
CA HIS A 142 8.54 -18.47 10.74
C HIS A 142 7.91 -17.62 11.86
N ASP A 143 6.59 -17.72 12.04
CA ASP A 143 5.81 -16.97 13.05
C ASP A 143 5.79 -15.43 12.87
N LYS A 144 6.23 -14.92 11.73
CA LYS A 144 6.22 -13.48 11.44
C LYS A 144 5.36 -13.15 10.24
N ARG A 145 4.54 -12.09 10.38
CA ARG A 145 3.83 -11.46 9.26
C ARG A 145 4.84 -11.06 8.19
N ASN A 146 4.60 -11.50 6.96
CA ASN A 146 5.45 -11.31 5.80
C ASN A 146 4.58 -11.15 4.54
N GLY A 147 5.13 -10.65 3.43
CA GLY A 147 4.40 -10.54 2.17
C GLY A 147 3.11 -9.71 2.27
N PHE A 148 2.17 -9.96 1.37
CA PHE A 148 0.90 -9.25 1.33
C PHE A 148 -0.05 -9.68 2.47
N GLY A 149 -0.84 -8.74 2.99
CA GLY A 149 -1.87 -9.03 3.99
C GLY A 149 -2.83 -7.88 4.31
N PHE A 150 -3.67 -8.12 5.30
CA PHE A 150 -4.61 -7.19 5.91
C PHE A 150 -4.42 -7.19 7.43
N SER A 151 -4.54 -6.04 8.07
CA SER A 151 -4.51 -5.88 9.53
C SER A 151 -5.56 -4.89 10.00
N SER A 152 -6.30 -5.22 11.07
CA SER A 152 -7.31 -4.37 11.70
C SER A 152 -6.94 -3.89 13.12
N GLN A 153 -5.66 -3.99 13.50
CA GLN A 153 -5.19 -3.66 14.85
C GLN A 153 -5.58 -2.23 15.30
N ARG A 154 -6.26 -2.14 16.46
CA ARG A 154 -6.60 -0.88 17.16
C ARG A 154 -7.31 0.16 16.29
N SER A 155 -8.29 -0.26 15.49
CA SER A 155 -9.05 0.61 14.57
C SER A 155 -8.23 1.24 13.44
N LEU A 156 -6.99 0.78 13.22
CA LEU A 156 -6.17 1.15 12.07
C LEU A 156 -6.16 0.00 11.07
N PHE A 157 -6.86 0.19 9.95
CA PHE A 157 -6.83 -0.74 8.84
C PHE A 157 -5.56 -0.54 8.00
N ARG A 158 -4.85 -1.64 7.74
CA ARG A 158 -3.67 -1.67 6.88
C ARG A 158 -3.84 -2.78 5.86
N VAL A 159 -3.56 -2.47 4.60
CA VAL A 159 -3.54 -3.42 3.48
C VAL A 159 -2.26 -3.13 2.70
N GLY A 160 -1.43 -4.14 2.48
CA GLY A 160 -0.15 -3.94 1.80
C GLY A 160 0.85 -5.05 2.08
N GLU A 161 2.12 -4.70 2.19
CA GLU A 161 3.21 -5.64 2.41
C GLU A 161 3.73 -5.57 3.85
N TRP A 162 4.14 -6.71 4.39
CA TRP A 162 4.80 -6.87 5.67
C TRP A 162 6.18 -7.51 5.47
N LYS A 163 7.15 -7.14 6.31
CA LYS A 163 8.42 -7.83 6.40
C LYS A 163 8.82 -7.97 7.86
N ASN A 164 8.86 -9.21 8.34
CA ASN A 164 9.21 -9.53 9.73
C ASN A 164 8.40 -8.71 10.75
N ASN A 165 7.07 -8.78 10.66
CA ASN A 165 6.12 -8.02 11.50
C ASN A 165 6.05 -6.51 11.29
N VAL A 166 6.90 -5.93 10.42
CA VAL A 166 6.88 -4.51 10.10
C VAL A 166 6.03 -4.27 8.85
N TYR A 167 4.92 -3.54 8.99
CA TYR A 167 4.15 -3.05 7.85
C TYR A 167 5.00 -2.11 7.01
N LYS A 168 5.05 -2.37 5.71
CA LYS A 168 5.82 -1.58 4.74
C LYS A 168 4.95 -0.63 3.94
N GLY A 169 3.69 -0.98 3.70
CA GLY A 169 2.76 -0.20 2.90
C GLY A 169 2.24 -0.96 1.69
N GLU A 170 1.31 -0.36 0.96
CA GLU A 170 0.88 -0.84 -0.34
C GLU A 170 2.04 -0.74 -1.35
N ARG A 171 2.34 -1.83 -2.07
CA ARG A 171 3.30 -1.84 -3.18
C ARG A 171 2.54 -1.65 -4.49
N LEU A 172 2.85 -0.61 -5.24
CA LEU A 172 2.22 -0.39 -6.54
C LEU A 172 2.73 -1.40 -7.58
N SER A 173 1.78 -1.99 -8.29
CA SER A 173 2.04 -2.57 -9.61
C SER A 173 1.73 -1.57 -10.72
N TYR A 174 2.58 -1.55 -11.74
CA TYR A 174 2.55 -0.65 -12.87
C TYR A 174 2.05 -1.38 -14.11
N SER A 175 1.03 -0.81 -14.73
CA SER A 175 0.33 -1.36 -15.90
C SER A 175 -0.36 -0.21 -16.64
N SER A 176 -0.74 -0.48 -17.88
CA SER A 176 -1.37 0.47 -18.80
C SER A 176 -2.72 1.07 -18.35
N ASP A 177 -3.37 0.48 -17.35
CA ASP A 177 -4.61 0.95 -16.72
C ASP A 177 -4.39 2.07 -15.70
N ARG A 178 -3.15 2.26 -15.23
CA ARG A 178 -2.77 3.36 -14.34
C ARG A 178 -2.84 4.70 -15.09
N ILE A 179 -3.09 5.76 -14.33
CA ILE A 179 -3.19 7.11 -14.85
C ILE A 179 -1.83 7.79 -14.71
N TYR A 180 -1.03 7.70 -15.76
CA TYR A 180 0.30 8.32 -15.79
C TYR A 180 0.21 9.79 -16.17
N GLY A 181 1.10 10.58 -15.61
CA GLY A 181 1.39 11.93 -16.08
C GLY A 181 2.89 12.16 -16.12
N ILE A 182 3.27 13.32 -16.63
CA ILE A 182 4.65 13.78 -16.64
C ILE A 182 4.72 15.20 -16.14
N ASP A 183 5.92 15.62 -15.73
CA ASP A 183 6.21 17.03 -15.59
C ASP A 183 7.46 17.43 -16.38
N ILE A 184 7.40 18.64 -16.94
CA ILE A 184 8.41 19.14 -17.87
C ILE A 184 8.81 20.57 -17.53
N SER A 185 10.03 20.91 -17.93
CA SER A 185 10.62 22.22 -17.74
C SER A 185 11.62 22.53 -18.86
N LYS A 186 12.42 23.59 -18.69
CA LYS A 186 13.57 23.89 -19.57
C LYS A 186 14.52 22.69 -19.77
N HIS A 187 14.55 21.74 -18.85
CA HIS A 187 15.46 20.59 -18.88
C HIS A 187 15.18 19.63 -20.04
N GLN A 188 13.94 19.56 -20.52
CA GLN A 188 13.58 18.78 -21.72
C GLN A 188 13.96 19.48 -23.03
N HIS A 189 14.31 20.77 -22.97
CA HIS A 189 14.70 21.55 -24.15
C HIS A 189 16.19 21.83 -24.22
N VAL A 190 16.87 22.02 -23.08
CA VAL A 190 18.27 22.47 -23.07
C VAL A 190 19.15 21.45 -22.34
N LYS A 191 20.01 20.77 -23.09
CA LYS A 191 21.00 19.82 -22.54
C LYS A 191 22.37 20.10 -23.14
N LYS A 192 23.36 20.41 -22.30
CA LYS A 192 24.74 20.73 -22.70
C LYS A 192 24.79 21.76 -23.86
N LYS A 193 24.05 22.87 -23.73
CA LYS A 193 23.89 23.94 -24.74
C LYS A 193 23.17 23.57 -26.04
N LYS A 194 22.76 22.30 -26.23
CA LYS A 194 21.92 21.87 -27.36
C LYS A 194 20.45 22.11 -27.05
N HIS A 195 19.70 22.47 -28.08
CA HIS A 195 18.26 22.70 -28.04
C HIS A 195 17.51 21.51 -28.65
N TYR A 196 16.46 21.06 -27.95
CA TYR A 196 15.60 19.96 -28.36
C TYR A 196 14.14 20.43 -28.36
N LYS A 197 13.37 19.92 -29.33
CA LYS A 197 11.93 20.12 -29.38
C LYS A 197 11.21 18.92 -28.80
N ILE A 198 10.02 19.14 -28.27
CA ILE A 198 9.09 18.09 -27.88
C ILE A 198 8.24 17.74 -29.11
N PHE A 199 8.18 16.44 -29.44
CA PHE A 199 7.32 15.90 -30.50
C PHE A 199 6.02 15.40 -29.88
N TRP A 200 5.05 16.30 -29.74
CA TRP A 200 3.80 16.09 -29.00
C TRP A 200 2.96 14.91 -29.54
N ASP A 201 2.94 14.68 -30.86
CA ASP A 201 2.22 13.55 -31.47
C ASP A 201 2.82 12.17 -31.15
N LYS A 202 4.00 12.13 -30.56
CA LYS A 202 4.75 10.88 -30.29
C LYS A 202 4.77 10.51 -28.80
N LEU A 203 4.13 11.29 -27.94
CA LEU A 203 4.24 11.18 -26.50
C LEU A 203 3.66 9.87 -25.97
N ARG A 204 4.56 8.96 -25.61
CA ARG A 204 4.27 7.72 -24.88
C ARG A 204 5.40 7.42 -23.91
N ILE A 205 5.06 6.97 -22.70
CA ILE A 205 6.05 6.57 -21.70
C ILE A 205 6.59 5.21 -22.09
N THR A 206 7.90 5.12 -22.33
CA THR A 206 8.59 3.92 -22.80
C THR A 206 9.52 3.31 -21.76
N HIS A 207 9.78 4.03 -20.65
CA HIS A 207 10.56 3.51 -19.53
C HIS A 207 10.18 4.22 -18.22
N LEU A 208 9.97 3.47 -17.14
CA LEU A 208 9.60 4.01 -15.82
C LEU A 208 10.82 4.36 -14.94
N GLY A 209 12.00 4.53 -15.52
CA GLY A 209 13.22 4.88 -14.79
C GLY A 209 13.83 3.71 -13.98
N THR A 210 15.06 3.91 -13.53
CA THR A 210 15.96 2.87 -12.99
C THR A 210 16.28 3.04 -11.50
N LEU A 211 15.97 4.19 -10.89
CA LEU A 211 16.30 4.47 -9.48
C LEU A 211 15.66 3.50 -8.46
N SER A 212 14.62 2.78 -8.86
CA SER A 212 13.89 1.87 -7.98
C SER A 212 13.33 0.68 -8.75
N LYS A 213 13.27 -0.48 -8.07
CA LYS A 213 12.65 -1.69 -8.62
C LYS A 213 11.14 -1.47 -8.75
N LYS A 214 10.61 -1.74 -9.93
CA LYS A 214 9.20 -1.57 -10.27
C LYS A 214 8.60 -2.92 -10.64
N SER A 215 7.42 -3.22 -10.08
CA SER A 215 6.63 -4.38 -10.50
C SER A 215 5.84 -3.97 -11.73
N ILE A 216 6.31 -4.36 -12.91
CA ILE A 216 5.71 -4.00 -14.19
C ILE A 216 4.99 -5.24 -14.72
N ASN A 217 3.68 -5.11 -14.97
CA ASN A 217 2.82 -6.24 -15.35
C ASN A 217 2.65 -6.41 -16.86
N ASP A 218 3.04 -5.43 -17.66
CA ASP A 218 2.91 -5.41 -19.13
C ASP A 218 4.09 -4.70 -19.81
N VAL A 219 4.08 -4.59 -21.15
CA VAL A 219 5.11 -3.85 -21.88
C VAL A 219 4.91 -2.36 -21.65
N VAL A 220 5.98 -1.65 -21.26
CA VAL A 220 5.94 -0.20 -21.01
C VAL A 220 5.76 0.55 -22.33
N ASP A 221 4.52 0.87 -22.64
CA ASP A 221 4.11 1.78 -23.70
C ASP A 221 2.85 2.54 -23.27
N TYR A 222 3.00 3.41 -22.26
CA TYR A 222 1.86 3.98 -21.57
C TYR A 222 1.47 5.36 -22.10
N LYS A 223 0.16 5.61 -22.14
CA LYS A 223 -0.40 6.92 -22.47
C LYS A 223 -0.07 7.94 -21.37
N ILE A 224 0.14 9.19 -21.78
CA ILE A 224 0.20 10.32 -20.87
C ILE A 224 -1.22 10.86 -20.67
N SER A 225 -1.66 10.96 -19.42
CA SER A 225 -3.03 11.37 -19.04
C SER A 225 -3.09 12.79 -18.49
N PHE A 226 -1.97 13.36 -18.03
CA PHE A 226 -1.86 14.74 -17.57
C PHE A 226 -0.42 15.24 -17.63
N ILE A 227 -0.23 16.57 -17.74
CA ILE A 227 1.08 17.20 -17.84
C ILE A 227 1.17 18.41 -16.90
N PHE A 228 2.22 18.48 -16.08
CA PHE A 228 2.59 19.68 -15.34
C PHE A 228 3.80 20.37 -15.98
N ILE A 229 3.79 21.70 -16.04
CA ILE A 229 4.83 22.47 -16.74
C ILE A 229 5.39 23.54 -15.81
N LYS A 230 6.73 23.58 -15.65
CA LYS A 230 7.40 24.62 -14.86
C LYS A 230 7.13 25.96 -15.48
N SER A 231 6.57 26.89 -14.70
CA SER A 231 6.39 28.27 -15.14
C SER A 231 7.48 29.19 -14.59
N THR A 232 7.69 29.16 -13.28
CA THR A 232 8.55 30.13 -12.59
C THR A 232 9.31 29.50 -11.43
N GLU A 233 10.35 30.19 -10.97
CA GLU A 233 11.11 29.84 -9.78
C GLU A 233 11.50 31.13 -9.02
N GLY A 234 11.18 31.17 -7.72
CA GLY A 234 11.37 32.36 -6.91
C GLY A 234 10.71 33.61 -7.50
N THR A 235 11.44 34.73 -7.54
CA THR A 235 10.95 35.98 -8.18
C THR A 235 11.69 36.33 -9.47
N SER A 236 12.74 35.58 -9.82
CA SER A 236 13.71 35.97 -10.85
C SER A 236 13.74 35.04 -12.06
N VAL A 237 13.26 33.79 -11.93
CA VAL A 237 13.35 32.81 -13.00
C VAL A 237 11.98 32.60 -13.63
N VAL A 238 11.92 32.80 -14.95
CA VAL A 238 10.77 32.47 -15.80
C VAL A 238 11.22 31.42 -16.81
N ASN A 239 10.47 30.32 -16.92
CA ASN A 239 10.76 29.29 -17.90
C ASN A 239 10.39 29.81 -19.31
N LYS A 240 11.41 30.00 -20.15
CA LYS A 240 11.25 30.51 -21.52
C LYS A 240 10.40 29.60 -22.42
N PHE A 241 10.33 28.31 -22.11
CA PHE A 241 9.57 27.32 -22.90
C PHE A 241 8.12 27.18 -22.46
N TYR A 242 7.78 27.63 -21.24
CA TYR A 242 6.47 27.42 -20.61
C TYR A 242 5.28 27.77 -21.51
N LYS A 243 5.31 28.94 -22.16
CA LYS A 243 4.17 29.39 -23.00
C LYS A 243 3.94 28.47 -24.20
N ALA A 244 5.02 28.06 -24.87
CA ALA A 244 4.95 27.18 -26.02
C ALA A 244 4.51 25.77 -25.61
N ASP A 245 5.09 25.23 -24.54
CA ASP A 245 4.75 23.90 -24.04
C ASP A 245 3.31 23.82 -23.53
N TYR A 246 2.85 24.85 -22.80
CA TYR A 246 1.47 24.94 -22.33
C TYR A 246 0.48 24.98 -23.50
N ALA A 247 0.75 25.80 -24.52
CA ALA A 247 -0.12 25.91 -25.68
C ALA A 247 -0.16 24.60 -26.47
N ALA A 248 0.99 23.96 -26.69
CA ALA A 248 1.09 22.70 -27.41
C ALA A 248 0.41 21.56 -26.63
N ALA A 249 0.66 21.42 -25.33
CA ALA A 249 0.02 20.41 -24.50
C ALA A 249 -1.51 20.50 -24.54
N ARG A 250 -2.06 21.72 -24.43
CA ARG A 250 -3.52 21.94 -24.55
C ARG A 250 -4.05 21.63 -25.95
N ALA A 251 -3.32 22.01 -27.01
CA ALA A 251 -3.73 21.74 -28.38
C ALA A 251 -3.82 20.23 -28.69
N HIS A 252 -3.00 19.41 -28.01
CA HIS A 252 -3.04 17.95 -28.09
C HIS A 252 -4.01 17.31 -27.08
N GLY A 253 -4.84 18.10 -26.41
CA GLY A 253 -5.91 17.60 -25.54
C GLY A 253 -5.49 17.15 -24.15
N TYR A 254 -4.25 17.40 -23.73
CA TYR A 254 -3.80 17.04 -22.38
C TYR A 254 -4.41 17.99 -21.33
N PRO A 255 -4.86 17.48 -20.17
CA PRO A 255 -5.02 18.28 -18.96
C PRO A 255 -3.66 18.85 -18.53
N VAL A 256 -3.57 20.17 -18.40
CA VAL A 256 -2.30 20.88 -18.13
C VAL A 256 -2.37 21.62 -16.80
N GLY A 257 -1.33 21.50 -15.99
CA GLY A 257 -1.11 22.32 -14.80
C GLY A 257 0.19 23.11 -14.86
N SER A 258 0.23 24.22 -14.12
CA SER A 258 1.43 25.06 -14.02
C SER A 258 2.06 24.92 -12.64
N TYR A 259 3.39 24.78 -12.56
CA TYR A 259 4.09 24.71 -11.28
C TYR A 259 5.12 25.82 -11.06
N HIS A 260 5.34 26.12 -9.78
CA HIS A 260 6.29 27.12 -9.28
C HIS A 260 7.32 26.47 -8.36
N PHE A 261 8.60 26.62 -8.65
CA PHE A 261 9.68 26.16 -7.76
C PHE A 261 9.96 27.20 -6.66
N PHE A 262 9.78 26.81 -5.41
CA PHE A 262 9.91 27.69 -4.26
C PHE A 262 11.37 28.06 -3.99
N SER A 263 11.62 29.34 -3.77
CA SER A 263 12.91 29.89 -3.37
C SER A 263 12.88 30.35 -1.92
N TYR A 264 13.93 30.02 -1.16
CA TYR A 264 14.08 30.47 0.22
C TYR A 264 14.50 31.94 0.36
N HIS A 265 14.91 32.59 -0.74
CA HIS A 265 15.44 33.95 -0.73
C HIS A 265 14.37 35.04 -0.60
N THR A 266 13.12 34.75 -0.95
CA THR A 266 12.06 35.76 -1.09
C THR A 266 10.79 35.37 -0.35
N SER A 267 9.88 36.31 -0.12
CA SER A 267 8.62 36.02 0.58
C SER A 267 7.69 35.17 -0.29
N GLY A 268 6.81 34.39 0.35
CA GLY A 268 5.82 33.60 -0.39
C GLY A 268 4.89 34.46 -1.24
N SER A 269 4.45 35.63 -0.73
CA SER A 269 3.59 36.55 -1.48
C SER A 269 4.25 37.10 -2.74
N ALA A 270 5.55 37.44 -2.69
CA ALA A 270 6.28 37.94 -3.86
C ALA A 270 6.47 36.85 -4.93
N GLN A 271 6.71 35.62 -4.48
CA GLN A 271 6.77 34.44 -5.35
C GLN A 271 5.41 34.13 -5.99
N ALA A 272 4.33 34.18 -5.21
CA ALA A 272 2.97 33.99 -5.73
C ALA A 272 2.61 35.05 -6.77
N ALA A 273 2.95 36.32 -6.53
CA ALA A 273 2.74 37.38 -7.51
C ALA A 273 3.52 37.14 -8.81
N THR A 274 4.74 36.60 -8.72
CA THR A 274 5.55 36.25 -9.89
C THR A 274 4.94 35.09 -10.66
N PHE A 275 4.53 34.03 -9.96
CA PHE A 275 3.88 32.88 -10.56
C PHE A 275 2.56 33.25 -11.24
N LEU A 276 1.70 34.02 -10.57
CA LEU A 276 0.40 34.45 -11.09
C LEU A 276 0.54 35.37 -12.32
N ARG A 277 1.62 36.16 -12.40
CA ARG A 277 1.88 37.05 -13.53
C ARG A 277 2.34 36.31 -14.80
N HIS A 278 3.09 35.22 -14.63
CA HIS A 278 3.78 34.55 -15.74
C HIS A 278 3.16 33.20 -16.13
N SER A 279 2.11 32.77 -15.44
CA SER A 279 1.42 31.49 -15.69
C SER A 279 0.00 31.68 -16.22
N TYR A 280 -0.51 30.65 -16.88
CA TYR A 280 -1.87 30.52 -17.35
C TYR A 280 -2.71 29.67 -16.39
N PHE A 281 -3.97 30.07 -16.26
CA PHE A 281 -5.01 29.40 -15.46
C PHE A 281 -6.33 29.50 -16.25
N LYS A 282 -6.43 28.75 -17.34
CA LYS A 282 -7.63 28.68 -18.18
C LYS A 282 -8.58 27.63 -17.62
N LYS A 283 -9.86 27.77 -17.95
CA LYS A 283 -10.90 26.79 -17.61
C LYS A 283 -10.44 25.37 -17.96
N GLY A 284 -10.56 24.46 -17.00
CA GLY A 284 -10.12 23.07 -17.13
C GLY A 284 -8.61 22.81 -17.03
N ASP A 285 -7.80 23.80 -16.68
CA ASP A 285 -6.41 23.56 -16.26
C ASP A 285 -6.36 22.89 -14.90
N LEU A 286 -5.39 22.00 -14.70
CA LEU A 286 -5.14 21.36 -13.41
C LEU A 286 -4.73 22.39 -12.35
N PRO A 287 -4.95 22.10 -11.05
CA PRO A 287 -4.61 23.01 -9.98
C PRO A 287 -3.16 23.47 -10.01
N PRO A 288 -2.88 24.74 -9.66
CA PRO A 288 -1.51 25.23 -9.61
C PRO A 288 -0.68 24.45 -8.60
N VAL A 289 0.60 24.24 -8.87
CA VAL A 289 1.48 23.47 -7.97
C VAL A 289 2.54 24.37 -7.36
N LEU A 290 2.73 24.26 -6.04
CA LEU A 290 3.92 24.75 -5.34
C LEU A 290 4.90 23.60 -5.18
N ASP A 291 6.04 23.69 -5.85
CA ASP A 291 7.16 22.78 -5.67
C ASP A 291 8.04 23.29 -4.51
N LEU A 292 8.00 22.56 -3.39
CA LEU A 292 8.61 22.91 -2.12
C LEU A 292 9.69 21.89 -1.73
N GLU A 293 10.92 22.16 -2.17
CA GLU A 293 12.08 21.29 -1.89
C GLU A 293 13.27 22.00 -1.22
N PRO A 294 13.08 22.76 -0.12
CA PRO A 294 14.19 23.41 0.54
C PRO A 294 15.08 22.39 1.28
N LEU A 295 16.39 22.56 1.16
CA LEU A 295 17.36 21.86 2.00
C LEU A 295 17.21 22.32 3.47
N PRO A 296 17.61 21.51 4.46
CA PRO A 296 17.59 21.93 5.87
C PRO A 296 18.34 23.24 6.14
N SER A 297 19.43 23.50 5.39
CA SER A 297 20.17 24.76 5.45
C SER A 297 19.34 25.95 4.95
N HIS A 298 18.51 25.77 3.91
CA HIS A 298 17.58 26.78 3.43
C HIS A 298 16.50 27.08 4.47
N VAL A 299 15.97 26.03 5.13
CA VAL A 299 15.00 26.19 6.22
C VAL A 299 15.60 27.00 7.37
N LYS A 300 16.85 26.71 7.78
CA LYS A 300 17.56 27.51 8.78
C LYS A 300 17.70 28.97 8.35
N LYS A 301 18.11 29.22 7.09
CA LYS A 301 18.25 30.58 6.53
C LYS A 301 16.93 31.36 6.49
N MET A 302 15.78 30.69 6.36
CA MET A 302 14.47 31.34 6.43
C MET A 302 14.05 31.76 7.85
N GLY A 303 14.78 31.33 8.89
CA GLY A 303 14.40 31.51 10.29
C GLY A 303 13.73 30.27 10.91
N GLY A 304 13.96 29.08 10.34
CA GLY A 304 13.39 27.82 10.82
C GLY A 304 12.09 27.41 10.15
N ALA A 305 11.56 26.24 10.53
CA ALA A 305 10.39 25.62 9.91
C ALA A 305 9.13 26.48 10.06
N HIS A 306 8.90 27.11 11.21
CA HIS A 306 7.79 28.05 11.39
C HIS A 306 7.81 29.22 10.39
N ALA A 307 8.99 29.81 10.15
CA ALA A 307 9.13 30.92 9.21
C ALA A 307 8.96 30.48 7.75
N MET A 308 9.46 29.28 7.41
CA MET A 308 9.19 28.64 6.12
C MET A 308 7.69 28.43 5.91
N TRP A 309 6.99 27.82 6.86
CA TRP A 309 5.56 27.53 6.73
C TRP A 309 4.71 28.81 6.64
N ARG A 310 5.12 29.90 7.30
CA ARG A 310 4.50 31.22 7.11
C ARG A 310 4.59 31.70 5.66
N ARG A 311 5.76 31.53 5.02
CA ARG A 311 5.96 31.87 3.60
C ARG A 311 5.15 30.96 2.68
N VAL A 312 5.15 29.65 2.95
CA VAL A 312 4.37 28.67 2.18
C VAL A 312 2.87 28.99 2.23
N ARG A 313 2.30 29.23 3.42
CA ARG A 313 0.90 29.63 3.59
C ARG A 313 0.57 30.91 2.81
N ALA A 314 1.46 31.91 2.88
CA ALA A 314 1.26 33.15 2.13
C ALA A 314 1.20 32.92 0.61
N TRP A 315 2.02 32.01 0.08
CA TRP A 315 1.96 31.62 -1.33
C TRP A 315 0.66 30.89 -1.66
N LEU A 316 0.34 29.83 -0.90
CA LEU A 316 -0.84 28.98 -1.11
C LEU A 316 -2.13 29.79 -1.10
N TYR A 317 -2.31 30.66 -0.10
CA TYR A 317 -3.48 31.51 0.01
C TYR A 317 -3.58 32.56 -1.11
N ALA A 318 -2.46 33.15 -1.52
CA ALA A 318 -2.49 34.13 -2.62
C ALA A 318 -2.91 33.47 -3.94
N VAL A 319 -2.41 32.27 -4.22
CA VAL A 319 -2.73 31.52 -5.44
C VAL A 319 -4.14 30.96 -5.42
N GLU A 320 -4.60 30.38 -4.31
CA GLU A 320 -5.98 29.89 -4.19
C GLU A 320 -6.99 31.02 -4.37
N ARG A 321 -6.76 32.19 -3.74
CA ARG A 321 -7.65 33.36 -3.90
C ARG A 321 -7.72 33.86 -5.33
N LYS A 322 -6.60 33.84 -6.07
CA LYS A 322 -6.56 34.37 -7.44
C LYS A 322 -7.15 33.40 -8.46
N THR A 323 -6.95 32.10 -8.25
CA THR A 323 -7.33 31.05 -9.22
C THR A 323 -8.66 30.38 -8.88
N GLY A 324 -9.14 30.50 -7.65
CA GLY A 324 -10.31 29.77 -7.16
C GLY A 324 -10.08 28.26 -7.01
N MET A 325 -8.83 27.82 -7.15
CA MET A 325 -8.41 26.42 -7.13
C MET A 325 -7.41 26.20 -6.00
N ARG A 326 -7.60 25.12 -5.24
CA ARG A 326 -6.65 24.75 -4.19
C ARG A 326 -5.34 24.27 -4.79
N PRO A 327 -4.20 24.93 -4.51
CA PRO A 327 -2.93 24.47 -5.04
C PRO A 327 -2.56 23.06 -4.58
N ILE A 328 -1.81 22.35 -5.42
CA ILE A 328 -1.14 21.10 -5.05
C ILE A 328 0.21 21.43 -4.45
N LEU A 329 0.57 20.78 -3.34
CA LEU A 329 1.87 20.91 -2.73
C LEU A 329 2.76 19.75 -3.18
N TYR A 330 3.79 20.04 -3.96
CA TYR A 330 4.83 19.09 -4.32
C TYR A 330 5.97 19.09 -3.29
N VAL A 331 6.29 17.92 -2.74
CA VAL A 331 7.31 17.74 -1.68
C VAL A 331 7.98 16.36 -1.77
N SER A 332 9.22 16.24 -1.30
CA SER A 332 9.88 14.94 -1.16
C SER A 332 9.46 14.17 0.09
N GLN A 333 9.61 12.84 0.08
CA GLN A 333 9.39 11.99 1.26
C GLN A 333 10.18 12.46 2.50
N MET A 334 11.43 12.87 2.28
CA MET A 334 12.30 13.37 3.36
C MET A 334 11.74 14.66 3.96
N PHE A 335 11.19 15.54 3.13
CA PHE A 335 10.55 16.77 3.58
C PHE A 335 9.28 16.47 4.40
N VAL A 336 8.44 15.54 3.92
CA VAL A 336 7.24 15.09 4.63
C VAL A 336 7.59 14.64 6.05
N ASN A 337 8.53 13.70 6.18
CA ASN A 337 8.91 13.12 7.47
C ASN A 337 9.49 14.14 8.45
N LYS A 338 10.08 15.22 7.93
CA LYS A 338 10.82 16.19 8.75
C LYS A 338 10.00 17.40 9.15
N TYR A 339 9.14 17.91 8.26
CA TYR A 339 8.54 19.23 8.43
C TYR A 339 7.01 19.25 8.34
N LEU A 340 6.37 18.24 7.73
CA LEU A 340 4.94 18.34 7.40
C LEU A 340 4.03 18.28 8.64
N ASP A 341 4.45 17.56 9.70
CA ASP A 341 3.70 17.50 10.96
C ASP A 341 3.67 18.85 11.70
N GLU A 342 4.59 19.78 11.40
CA GLU A 342 4.55 21.16 11.91
C GLU A 342 3.52 22.05 11.18
N ALA A 343 2.84 21.52 10.15
CA ALA A 343 1.81 22.22 9.39
C ALA A 343 0.55 21.33 9.19
N PRO A 344 -0.19 21.00 10.27
CA PRO A 344 -1.35 20.11 10.20
C PRO A 344 -2.48 20.65 9.30
N ASP A 345 -2.63 21.97 9.22
CA ASP A 345 -3.57 22.65 8.32
C ASP A 345 -3.22 22.39 6.84
N ILE A 346 -1.94 22.35 6.51
CA ILE A 346 -1.48 22.04 5.15
C ILE A 346 -1.59 20.53 4.89
N LYS A 347 -1.12 19.70 5.83
CA LYS A 347 -1.15 18.23 5.73
C LYS A 347 -2.56 17.68 5.45
N SER A 348 -3.58 18.27 6.07
CA SER A 348 -4.98 17.88 5.91
C SER A 348 -5.71 18.66 4.81
N GLY A 349 -5.38 19.94 4.64
CA GLY A 349 -6.13 20.88 3.81
C GLY A 349 -5.76 20.87 2.32
N TYR A 350 -4.55 20.46 1.96
CA TYR A 350 -4.02 20.56 0.60
C TYR A 350 -3.73 19.18 -0.03
N PRO A 351 -3.98 19.01 -1.34
CA PRO A 351 -3.55 17.82 -2.05
C PRO A 351 -2.02 17.78 -2.17
N VAL A 352 -1.43 16.59 -1.95
CA VAL A 352 0.01 16.39 -1.99
C VAL A 352 0.42 15.64 -3.25
N TRP A 353 1.41 16.19 -3.95
CA TRP A 353 2.19 15.49 -4.96
C TRP A 353 3.54 15.11 -4.34
N ILE A 354 3.83 13.82 -4.17
CA ILE A 354 5.05 13.39 -3.49
C ILE A 354 6.13 12.91 -4.47
N ALA A 355 7.35 13.39 -4.30
CA ALA A 355 8.54 12.78 -4.88
C ALA A 355 9.04 11.66 -3.97
N ARG A 356 8.88 10.41 -4.45
CA ARG A 356 9.26 9.23 -3.68
C ARG A 356 9.69 8.10 -4.59
N TYR A 357 10.92 7.64 -4.43
CA TYR A 357 11.47 6.56 -5.26
C TYR A 357 11.54 5.21 -4.51
N GLY A 358 10.73 5.04 -3.47
CA GLY A 358 10.60 3.78 -2.71
C GLY A 358 9.34 3.00 -3.09
N GLU A 359 9.27 1.71 -2.76
CA GLU A 359 8.20 0.81 -3.24
C GLU A 359 6.81 1.03 -2.62
N TYR A 360 6.70 1.77 -1.50
CA TYR A 360 5.48 1.79 -0.66
C TYR A 360 4.68 3.11 -0.65
N LYS A 361 3.38 3.11 -0.35
CA LYS A 361 2.59 4.36 -0.25
C LYS A 361 2.91 5.19 1.03
N PRO A 362 3.08 6.53 0.94
CA PRO A 362 3.24 7.41 2.11
C PRO A 362 1.92 7.78 2.80
N ASP A 363 2.00 8.09 4.10
CA ASP A 363 0.87 8.55 4.93
C ASP A 363 0.60 10.06 4.77
N VAL A 364 0.05 10.46 3.62
CA VAL A 364 -0.39 11.83 3.30
C VAL A 364 -1.66 11.80 2.45
N LYS A 365 -2.34 12.94 2.27
CA LYS A 365 -3.41 13.11 1.26
C LYS A 365 -2.83 13.09 -0.16
N LEU A 366 -2.34 11.91 -0.54
CA LEU A 366 -1.61 11.67 -1.77
C LEU A 366 -2.57 11.79 -2.95
N TRP A 367 -2.26 12.70 -3.86
CA TRP A 367 -2.96 12.86 -5.14
C TRP A 367 -2.11 12.41 -6.30
N ILE A 368 -0.84 12.77 -6.28
CA ILE A 368 0.10 12.42 -7.34
C ILE A 368 1.36 11.88 -6.70
N TRP A 369 1.91 10.84 -7.30
CA TRP A 369 3.18 10.27 -6.90
C TRP A 369 4.15 10.33 -8.08
N GLN A 370 5.22 11.13 -7.94
CA GLN A 370 6.37 11.06 -8.85
C GLN A 370 7.18 9.80 -8.56
N LEU A 371 7.09 8.83 -9.47
CA LEU A 371 7.64 7.49 -9.29
C LEU A 371 9.08 7.37 -9.77
N ALA A 372 9.50 8.22 -10.70
CA ALA A 372 10.85 8.25 -11.24
C ALA A 372 11.18 9.61 -11.84
N PRO A 373 12.38 10.15 -11.61
CA PRO A 373 12.89 11.34 -12.27
C PRO A 373 13.68 11.00 -13.55
N ASP A 374 13.91 9.71 -13.81
CA ASP A 374 14.77 9.19 -14.88
C ASP A 374 13.99 8.34 -15.91
N GLY A 375 12.71 8.64 -16.09
CA GLY A 375 11.87 8.00 -17.09
C GLY A 375 12.28 8.33 -18.52
N ARG A 376 11.71 7.59 -19.48
CA ARG A 376 11.85 7.87 -20.92
C ARG A 376 10.48 8.01 -21.54
N VAL A 377 10.35 9.04 -22.37
CA VAL A 377 9.12 9.37 -23.09
C VAL A 377 9.47 9.54 -24.56
N SER A 378 8.85 8.74 -25.42
CA SER A 378 8.93 8.93 -26.87
C SER A 378 8.52 10.35 -27.22
N GLY A 379 9.31 11.03 -28.06
CA GLY A 379 9.10 12.43 -28.43
C GLY A 379 9.71 13.48 -27.48
N ILE A 380 10.30 13.08 -26.36
CA ILE A 380 11.05 13.98 -25.47
C ILE A 380 12.51 13.51 -25.38
N HIS A 381 13.46 14.44 -25.47
CA HIS A 381 14.87 14.11 -25.34
C HIS A 381 15.29 14.10 -23.86
N GLY A 382 15.95 13.02 -23.44
CA GLY A 382 16.52 12.90 -22.10
C GLY A 382 15.57 12.32 -21.06
N ASP A 383 15.89 12.58 -19.80
CA ASP A 383 15.14 12.13 -18.63
C ASP A 383 13.85 12.94 -18.47
N VAL A 384 12.77 12.26 -18.10
CA VAL A 384 11.46 12.84 -17.85
C VAL A 384 10.91 12.29 -16.54
N ASP A 385 10.37 13.18 -15.73
CA ASP A 385 9.74 12.84 -14.48
C ASP A 385 8.38 12.17 -14.76
N ILE A 386 8.24 10.93 -14.29
CA ILE A 386 7.03 10.12 -14.46
C ILE A 386 6.22 10.17 -13.18
N ASN A 387 4.93 10.47 -13.34
CA ASN A 387 3.97 10.65 -12.27
C ASN A 387 2.81 9.67 -12.41
N ILE A 388 2.19 9.31 -11.29
CA ILE A 388 0.94 8.54 -11.24
C ILE A 388 -0.08 9.30 -10.40
N PHE A 389 -1.30 9.41 -10.90
CA PHE A 389 -2.44 9.82 -10.08
C PHE A 389 -2.83 8.69 -9.12
N ASN A 390 -2.93 9.01 -7.83
CA ASN A 390 -3.29 8.07 -6.77
C ASN A 390 -4.81 7.89 -6.71
N GLY A 391 -5.34 7.14 -7.68
CA GLY A 391 -6.74 6.75 -7.77
C GLY A 391 -7.02 5.98 -9.06
N TYR A 392 -8.28 5.60 -9.24
CA TYR A 392 -8.77 4.88 -10.42
C TYR A 392 -9.34 5.83 -11.50
N SER A 393 -9.64 5.28 -12.67
CA SER A 393 -10.10 6.05 -13.84
C SER A 393 -11.35 6.90 -13.58
N ASN A 394 -12.29 6.37 -12.79
CA ASN A 394 -13.49 7.09 -12.36
C ASN A 394 -13.16 8.27 -11.45
N GLU A 395 -12.28 8.10 -10.47
CA GLU A 395 -11.84 9.16 -9.56
C GLU A 395 -11.08 10.27 -10.30
N PHE A 396 -10.24 9.89 -11.27
CA PHE A 396 -9.56 10.85 -12.14
C PHE A 396 -10.54 11.62 -13.02
N THR A 397 -11.54 10.95 -13.58
CA THR A 397 -12.59 11.59 -14.39
C THR A 397 -13.38 12.59 -13.55
N GLN A 398 -13.82 12.19 -12.34
CA GLN A 398 -14.49 13.10 -11.40
C GLN A 398 -13.61 14.28 -10.99
N TRP A 399 -12.30 14.06 -10.83
CA TRP A 399 -11.37 15.14 -10.57
C TRP A 399 -11.30 16.12 -11.75
N LEU A 400 -11.17 15.62 -12.97
CA LEU A 400 -11.15 16.45 -14.18
C LEU A 400 -12.47 17.21 -14.37
N GLU A 401 -13.62 16.62 -14.05
CA GLU A 401 -14.91 17.31 -14.08
C GLU A 401 -14.95 18.49 -13.10
N LYS A 402 -14.49 18.28 -11.85
CA LYS A 402 -14.36 19.37 -10.87
C LYS A 402 -13.43 20.47 -11.34
N VAL A 403 -12.31 20.09 -11.96
CA VAL A 403 -11.35 21.02 -12.55
C VAL A 403 -11.96 21.79 -13.73
N ARG A 404 -12.74 21.14 -14.61
CA ARG A 404 -13.40 21.77 -15.76
C ARG A 404 -14.49 22.78 -15.38
N MET A 405 -15.03 22.69 -14.17
CA MET A 405 -15.99 23.67 -13.64
C MET A 405 -15.33 24.94 -13.09
N LYS A 406 -14.02 24.93 -12.90
CA LYS A 406 -13.19 26.07 -12.49
C LYS A 406 -12.48 26.63 -13.72
#